data_AF-A0A2K5R900-F1
#
_entry.id   AF-A0A2K5R900-F1
#
_cell.length_a   1.000
_cell.length_b   1.000
_cell.length_c   1.000
_cell.angle_alpha   90.00
_cell.angle_beta   90.00
_cell.angle_gamma   90.00
#
_symmetry.space_group_name_H-M   'P 1'
#
loop_
_entity.id
_entity.type
_entity.pdbx_description
1 polymer ?
#
loop_
_entity_poly.entity_id
_entity_poly.type
_entity_poly.pdbx_seq_one_letter_code
_entity_poly.pdbx_strand_id
1 'polypeptide(L)'
;MRLKQGSFLWYLYLDKVHCLLSVRNVRALLEYFHLLDVHGKNTLNDVLFYHFLHHATDLNKTQINLVFDLLDWSAVGEIGFEQFYVLVCILLAHENHLEEQFMYRHSRTVFDLLDLNGDQIISPKNFGMYRFLFNIQKQELKDLFCDFDITGDHVRIDPKCGNCVASLFP
;
A
#
# COMPACT_ATOMS: atom_id res chain seq x y z
N MET A 1 -11.08 -5.29 -0.20
CA MET A 1 -11.38 -4.19 0.74
C MET A 1 -12.36 -3.24 0.05
N ARG A 2 -13.13 -2.43 0.77
CA ARG A 2 -14.01 -1.41 0.20
C ARG A 2 -13.93 -0.11 1.00
N LEU A 3 -13.96 1.03 0.30
CA LEU A 3 -14.16 2.30 0.96
C LEU A 3 -15.62 2.43 1.41
N LYS A 4 -15.83 2.95 2.61
CA LYS A 4 -17.17 3.22 3.14
C LYS A 4 -17.72 4.47 2.47
N GLN A 5 -18.90 4.33 1.86
CA GLN A 5 -19.63 5.44 1.27
C GLN A 5 -19.88 6.54 2.30
N GLY A 6 -19.63 7.79 1.92
CA GLY A 6 -19.78 8.95 2.81
C GLY A 6 -18.55 9.27 3.65
N SER A 7 -17.52 8.41 3.66
CA SER A 7 -16.21 8.77 4.19
C SER A 7 -15.58 9.90 3.37
N PHE A 8 -14.69 10.69 3.96
CA PHE A 8 -14.01 11.79 3.26
C PHE A 8 -13.31 11.32 1.98
N LEU A 9 -12.66 10.14 2.03
CA LEU A 9 -11.92 9.59 0.89
C LEU A 9 -12.83 9.33 -0.32
N TRP A 10 -14.12 9.04 -0.10
CA TRP A 10 -15.10 8.82 -1.16
C TRP A 10 -15.25 10.00 -2.12
N TYR A 11 -14.89 11.21 -1.69
CA TYR A 11 -15.01 12.43 -2.48
C TYR A 11 -13.69 12.85 -3.14
N LEU A 12 -12.60 12.12 -2.90
CA LEU A 12 -11.32 12.36 -3.54
C LEU A 12 -11.29 11.69 -4.91
N TYR A 13 -10.66 12.37 -5.87
CA TYR A 13 -10.45 11.84 -7.21
C TYR A 13 -9.00 11.45 -7.40
N LEU A 14 -8.78 10.18 -7.76
CA LEU A 14 -7.51 9.64 -8.20
C LEU A 14 -7.42 9.76 -9.73
N ASP A 15 -6.34 10.37 -10.23
CA ASP A 15 -6.09 10.42 -11.67
C ASP A 15 -5.89 9.00 -12.21
N LYS A 16 -6.63 8.65 -13.26
CA LYS A 16 -6.62 7.29 -13.80
C LYS A 16 -5.33 6.95 -14.55
N VAL A 17 -4.54 7.91 -14.97
CA VAL A 17 -3.32 7.66 -15.77
C VAL A 17 -2.10 7.53 -14.85
N HIS A 18 -1.99 8.46 -13.91
CA HIS A 18 -0.86 8.58 -13.01
C HIS A 18 -1.08 7.90 -11.67
N CYS A 19 -2.33 7.55 -11.33
CA CYS A 19 -2.71 7.00 -10.02
C CYS A 19 -2.20 7.88 -8.86
N LEU A 20 -2.37 9.19 -9.01
CA LEU A 20 -1.99 10.22 -8.04
C LEU A 20 -3.15 11.21 -7.86
N LEU A 21 -3.16 11.92 -6.73
CA LEU A 21 -4.12 12.99 -6.50
C LEU A 21 -3.69 14.28 -7.20
N SER A 22 -4.67 15.06 -7.68
CA SER A 22 -4.42 16.44 -8.08
C SER A 22 -3.95 17.30 -6.89
N VAL A 23 -3.25 18.40 -7.15
CA VAL A 23 -2.80 19.33 -6.09
C VAL A 23 -3.95 19.79 -5.19
N ARG A 24 -5.15 20.00 -5.76
CA ARG A 24 -6.35 20.37 -4.99
C ARG A 24 -6.77 19.26 -4.02
N ASN A 25 -6.75 18.01 -4.46
CA ASN A 25 -7.10 16.87 -3.62
C ASN A 25 -6.01 16.59 -2.57
N VAL A 26 -4.73 16.76 -2.92
CA VAL A 26 -3.62 16.70 -1.96
C VAL A 26 -3.79 17.73 -0.86
N ARG A 27 -4.14 18.98 -1.22
CA ARG A 27 -4.41 20.02 -0.23
C ARG A 27 -5.58 19.65 0.68
N ALA A 28 -6.69 19.19 0.11
CA ALA A 28 -7.84 18.75 0.91
C ALA A 28 -7.47 17.58 1.85
N LEU A 29 -6.66 16.63 1.36
CA LEU A 29 -6.19 15.51 2.14
C LEU A 29 -5.24 15.93 3.27
N LEU A 30 -4.37 16.92 3.03
CA LEU A 30 -3.47 17.48 4.03
C LEU A 30 -4.25 18.16 5.16
N GLU A 31 -5.27 18.96 4.83
CA GLU A 31 -6.16 19.54 5.84
C GLU A 31 -6.90 18.45 6.63
N TYR A 32 -7.37 17.40 5.95
CA TYR A 32 -7.99 16.26 6.62
C TYR A 32 -7.02 15.51 7.55
N PHE A 33 -5.77 15.33 7.13
CA PHE A 33 -4.72 14.73 7.96
C PHE A 33 -4.46 15.56 9.23
N HIS A 34 -4.39 16.88 9.13
CA HIS A 34 -4.26 17.75 10.31
C HIS A 34 -5.48 17.68 11.24
N LEU A 35 -6.69 17.43 10.73
CA LEU A 35 -7.86 17.19 11.55
C LEU A 35 -7.80 15.85 12.31
N LEU A 36 -7.14 14.84 11.74
CA LEU A 36 -6.90 13.55 12.40
C LEU A 36 -5.80 13.64 13.45
N ASP A 37 -4.76 14.42 13.19
CA ASP A 37 -3.64 14.65 14.13
C ASP A 37 -4.03 15.62 15.24
N VAL A 38 -4.79 15.11 16.20
CA VAL A 38 -5.20 15.85 17.40
C VAL A 38 -4.03 16.26 18.31
N HIS A 39 -2.83 15.73 18.08
CA HIS A 39 -1.64 16.03 18.86
C HIS A 39 -0.78 17.14 18.25
N GLY A 40 -1.01 17.51 16.98
CA GLY A 40 -0.27 18.56 16.27
C GLY A 40 1.21 18.22 16.05
N LYS A 41 1.53 16.93 15.86
CA LYS A 41 2.89 16.42 15.63
C LYS A 41 3.25 16.27 14.15
N ASN A 42 2.29 16.51 13.26
CA ASN A 42 2.30 16.13 11.84
C ASN A 42 2.45 14.61 11.64
N THR A 43 1.94 13.82 12.57
CA THR A 43 1.99 12.36 12.52
C THR A 43 0.73 11.74 13.13
N LEU A 44 0.41 10.50 12.75
CA LEU A 44 -0.65 9.69 13.34
C LEU A 44 -0.03 8.50 14.07
N ASN A 45 -0.30 8.35 15.36
CA ASN A 45 0.01 7.12 16.08
C ASN A 45 -0.95 5.98 15.67
N ASP A 46 -0.66 4.78 16.16
CA ASP A 46 -1.44 3.56 15.94
C ASP A 46 -2.93 3.71 16.27
N VAL A 47 -3.27 4.41 17.37
CA VAL A 47 -4.66 4.63 17.79
C VAL A 47 -5.41 5.53 16.81
N LEU A 48 -4.83 6.69 16.46
CA LEU A 48 -5.45 7.63 15.50
C LEU A 48 -5.59 6.99 14.12
N PHE A 49 -4.53 6.31 13.66
CA PHE A 49 -4.54 5.58 12.40
C PHE A 49 -5.62 4.49 12.38
N TYR A 50 -5.73 3.71 13.46
CA TYR A 50 -6.74 2.66 13.59
C TYR A 50 -8.15 3.21 13.43
N HIS A 51 -8.47 4.29 14.16
CA HIS A 51 -9.81 4.89 14.10
C HIS A 51 -10.13 5.49 12.74
N PHE A 52 -9.15 6.14 12.10
CA PHE A 52 -9.28 6.61 10.73
C PHE A 52 -9.62 5.46 9.78
N LEU A 53 -8.80 4.40 9.74
CA LEU A 53 -8.92 3.37 8.73
C LEU A 53 -10.16 2.49 8.97
N HIS A 54 -10.50 2.25 10.23
CA HIS A 54 -11.74 1.58 10.62
C HIS A 54 -12.99 2.40 10.24
N HIS A 55 -12.92 3.74 10.28
CA HIS A 55 -14.01 4.60 9.84
C HIS A 55 -14.12 4.67 8.31
N ALA A 56 -12.99 4.73 7.60
CA ALA A 56 -12.95 4.92 6.15
C ALA A 56 -13.14 3.64 5.34
N THR A 57 -12.86 2.46 5.89
CA THR A 57 -12.86 1.17 5.17
C THR A 57 -13.64 0.08 5.90
N ASP A 58 -13.86 -1.05 5.25
CA ASP A 58 -14.38 -2.29 5.83
C ASP A 58 -13.29 -3.22 6.43
N LEU A 59 -12.05 -2.74 6.56
CA LEU A 59 -10.96 -3.55 7.11
C LEU A 59 -11.19 -3.93 8.58
N ASN A 60 -10.84 -5.17 8.92
CA ASN A 60 -10.85 -5.62 10.31
C ASN A 60 -9.59 -5.17 11.06
N LYS A 61 -9.61 -5.27 12.39
CA LYS A 61 -8.48 -4.86 13.25
C LYS A 61 -7.14 -5.48 12.85
N THR A 62 -7.11 -6.77 12.53
CA THR A 62 -5.87 -7.45 12.11
C THR A 62 -5.34 -6.86 10.81
N GLN A 63 -6.21 -6.60 9.83
CA GLN A 63 -5.80 -5.97 8.58
C GLN A 63 -5.30 -4.54 8.80
N ILE A 64 -5.97 -3.75 9.63
CA ILE A 64 -5.56 -2.38 9.93
C ILE A 64 -4.18 -2.35 10.59
N ASN A 65 -3.91 -3.26 11.54
CA ASN A 65 -2.59 -3.38 12.16
C ASN A 65 -1.52 -3.76 11.13
N LEU A 66 -1.82 -4.69 10.21
CA LEU A 66 -0.92 -5.02 9.11
C LEU A 66 -0.62 -3.79 8.25
N VAL A 67 -1.63 -2.99 7.88
CA VAL A 67 -1.39 -1.76 7.10
C VAL A 67 -0.54 -0.75 7.88
N PHE A 68 -0.73 -0.63 9.19
CA PHE A 68 0.10 0.23 10.03
C PHE A 68 1.56 -0.23 10.00
N ASP A 69 1.81 -1.50 10.29
CA ASP A 69 3.16 -2.10 10.29
C ASP A 69 3.85 -1.98 8.91
N LEU A 70 3.07 -2.08 7.83
CA LEU A 70 3.53 -1.91 6.46
C LEU A 70 4.02 -0.47 6.19
N LEU A 71 3.31 0.53 6.71
CA LEU A 71 3.60 1.94 6.47
C LEU A 71 4.63 2.51 7.43
N ASP A 72 4.70 2.01 8.67
CA ASP A 72 5.72 2.38 9.65
C ASP A 72 7.00 1.56 9.44
N TRP A 73 7.53 1.57 8.21
CA TRP A 73 8.75 0.85 7.85
C TRP A 73 9.98 1.29 8.65
N SER A 74 9.95 2.50 9.22
CA SER A 74 10.98 3.03 10.14
C SER A 74 10.83 2.57 11.60
N ALA A 75 9.74 1.87 11.95
CA ALA A 75 9.43 1.42 13.31
C ALA A 75 9.45 2.55 14.36
N VAL A 76 8.98 3.74 13.98
CA VAL A 76 8.92 4.92 14.87
C VAL A 76 7.63 4.91 15.71
N GLY A 77 6.63 4.12 15.30
CA GLY A 77 5.29 4.08 15.88
C GLY A 77 4.39 5.23 15.44
N GLU A 78 4.77 5.95 14.38
CA GLU A 78 4.08 7.14 13.90
C GLU A 78 4.06 7.18 12.35
N ILE A 79 2.91 7.53 11.77
CA ILE A 79 2.70 7.66 10.32
C ILE A 79 2.68 9.14 9.95
N GLY A 80 3.64 9.57 9.13
CA GLY A 80 3.67 10.91 8.56
C GLY A 80 2.74 11.06 7.35
N PHE A 81 2.63 12.31 6.85
CA PHE A 81 1.75 12.61 5.72
C PHE A 81 2.15 11.86 4.43
N GLU A 82 3.43 11.63 4.19
CA GLU A 82 3.90 10.92 2.99
C GLU A 82 3.43 9.47 2.96
N GLN A 83 3.59 8.74 4.08
CA GLN A 83 3.08 7.38 4.20
C GLN A 83 1.55 7.34 4.13
N PHE A 84 0.89 8.29 4.79
CA PHE A 84 -0.57 8.43 4.73
C PHE A 84 -1.07 8.71 3.30
N TYR A 85 -0.36 9.53 2.53
CA TYR A 85 -0.68 9.83 1.14
C TYR A 85 -0.58 8.58 0.25
N VAL A 86 0.48 7.79 0.40
CA VAL A 86 0.66 6.53 -0.33
C VAL A 86 -0.50 5.58 -0.01
N LEU A 87 -0.87 5.43 1.26
CA LEU A 87 -2.03 4.63 1.66
C LEU A 87 -3.30 5.10 0.96
N VAL A 88 -3.60 6.40 0.98
CA VAL A 88 -4.81 6.93 0.35
C VAL A 88 -4.83 6.66 -1.15
N CYS A 89 -3.69 6.75 -1.84
CA CYS A 89 -3.61 6.37 -3.25
C CYS A 89 -3.90 4.88 -3.46
N ILE A 90 -3.37 3.99 -2.61
CA ILE A 90 -3.67 2.55 -2.65
C ILE A 90 -5.17 2.29 -2.42
N LEU A 91 -5.77 2.93 -1.41
CA LEU A 91 -7.19 2.78 -1.11
C LEU A 91 -8.09 3.22 -2.28
N LEU A 92 -7.77 4.35 -2.90
CA LEU A 92 -8.51 4.86 -4.05
C LEU A 92 -8.28 4.03 -5.31
N ALA A 93 -7.05 3.55 -5.54
CA ALA A 93 -6.76 2.65 -6.65
C ALA A 93 -7.58 1.36 -6.53
N HIS A 94 -7.66 0.79 -5.32
CA HIS A 94 -8.51 -0.37 -5.06
C HIS A 94 -10.01 -0.05 -5.27
N GLU A 95 -10.51 1.08 -4.78
CA GLU A 95 -11.92 1.46 -4.98
C GLU A 95 -12.26 1.69 -6.47
N ASN A 96 -11.29 2.15 -7.27
CA ASN A 96 -11.48 2.45 -8.69
C ASN A 96 -11.05 1.33 -9.64
N HIS A 97 -10.65 0.16 -9.12
CA HIS A 97 -10.14 -0.96 -9.91
C HIS A 97 -8.91 -0.61 -10.76
N LEU A 98 -7.98 0.15 -10.18
CA LEU A 98 -6.74 0.62 -10.79
C LEU A 98 -5.49 0.04 -10.09
N GLU A 99 -5.63 -1.08 -9.36
CA GLU A 99 -4.56 -1.65 -8.54
C GLU A 99 -3.35 -2.05 -9.39
N GLU A 100 -3.58 -2.76 -10.51
CA GLU A 100 -2.53 -3.16 -11.46
C GLU A 100 -1.79 -1.95 -12.02
N GLN A 101 -2.53 -0.92 -12.44
CA GLN A 101 -1.94 0.30 -12.98
C GLN A 101 -1.16 1.08 -11.92
N PHE A 102 -1.66 1.15 -10.70
CA PHE A 102 -0.96 1.76 -9.57
C PHE A 102 0.35 1.02 -9.31
N MET A 103 0.32 -0.32 -9.24
CA MET A 103 1.52 -1.12 -9.04
C MET A 103 2.52 -0.97 -10.17
N TYR A 104 2.09 -0.97 -11.43
CA TYR A 104 3.00 -0.78 -12.55
C TYR A 104 3.64 0.61 -12.53
N ARG A 105 2.83 1.65 -12.30
CA ARG A 105 3.29 3.05 -12.34
C ARG A 105 4.18 3.41 -11.16
N HIS A 106 3.91 2.83 -10.00
CA HIS A 106 4.59 3.09 -8.72
C HIS A 106 5.34 1.85 -8.22
N SER A 107 5.85 1.04 -9.14
CA SER A 107 6.46 -0.26 -8.87
C SER A 107 7.56 -0.20 -7.83
N ARG A 108 8.43 0.81 -7.92
CA ARG A 108 9.49 1.02 -6.92
C ARG A 108 8.90 1.27 -5.53
N THR A 109 7.93 2.16 -5.40
CA THR A 109 7.28 2.45 -4.12
C THR A 109 6.57 1.23 -3.56
N VAL A 110 5.85 0.47 -4.39
CA VAL A 110 5.18 -0.76 -3.96
C VAL A 110 6.18 -1.83 -3.56
N PHE A 111 7.29 -1.95 -4.29
CA PHE A 111 8.36 -2.88 -3.96
C PHE A 111 9.01 -2.54 -2.63
N ASP A 112 9.43 -1.29 -2.46
CA ASP A 112 10.06 -0.80 -1.22
C ASP A 112 9.09 -0.96 -0.02
N LEU A 113 7.78 -0.85 -0.25
CA LEU A 113 6.76 -1.11 0.77
C LEU A 113 6.65 -2.61 1.13
N LEU A 114 6.77 -3.51 0.16
CA LEU A 114 6.63 -4.96 0.37
C LEU A 114 7.94 -5.65 0.80
N ASP A 115 9.08 -5.01 0.57
CA ASP A 115 10.41 -5.41 1.04
C ASP A 115 10.65 -5.01 2.50
N LEU A 116 9.92 -5.68 3.40
CA LEU A 116 10.03 -5.42 4.84
C LEU A 116 11.41 -5.70 5.44
N ASN A 117 12.23 -6.50 4.78
CA ASN A 117 13.55 -6.87 5.29
C ASN A 117 14.65 -5.95 4.74
N GLY A 118 14.36 -5.16 3.71
CA GLY A 118 15.35 -4.38 2.97
C GLY A 118 16.38 -5.24 2.24
N ASP A 119 16.08 -6.52 2.02
CA ASP A 119 16.96 -7.49 1.35
C ASP A 119 16.75 -7.47 -0.17
N GLN A 120 15.96 -6.51 -0.67
CA GLN A 120 15.58 -6.37 -2.07
C GLN A 120 14.86 -7.61 -2.59
N ILE A 121 14.14 -8.30 -1.70
CA ILE A 121 13.40 -9.51 -2.00
C ILE A 121 12.03 -9.44 -1.33
N ILE A 122 10.97 -9.46 -2.14
CA ILE A 122 9.62 -9.66 -1.60
C ILE A 122 9.42 -11.14 -1.27
N SER A 123 9.39 -11.48 0.02
CA SER A 123 9.11 -12.85 0.43
C SER A 123 7.64 -13.25 0.14
N PRO A 124 7.35 -14.53 -0.18
CA PRO A 124 5.98 -15.01 -0.37
C PRO A 124 5.08 -14.77 0.85
N LYS A 125 5.67 -14.76 2.05
CA LYS A 125 4.97 -14.47 3.30
C LYS A 125 4.54 -13.01 3.35
N ASN A 126 5.46 -12.07 3.10
CA ASN A 126 5.15 -10.63 3.09
C ASN A 126 4.07 -10.34 2.05
N PHE A 127 4.23 -10.85 0.84
CA PHE A 127 3.21 -10.69 -0.19
C PHE A 127 1.85 -11.26 0.22
N GLY A 128 1.82 -12.49 0.76
CA GLY A 128 0.60 -13.13 1.22
C GLY A 128 -0.14 -12.34 2.30
N MET A 129 0.61 -11.63 3.15
CA MET A 129 0.06 -10.77 4.20
C MET A 129 -0.58 -9.49 3.63
N TYR A 130 0.01 -8.87 2.60
CA TYR A 130 -0.42 -7.54 2.11
C TYR A 130 -1.18 -7.55 0.79
N ARG A 131 -1.29 -8.69 0.09
CA ARG A 131 -1.99 -8.81 -1.22
C ARG A 131 -3.42 -8.28 -1.24
N PHE A 132 -4.09 -8.22 -0.08
CA PHE A 132 -5.46 -7.71 0.02
C PHE A 132 -5.57 -6.21 -0.30
N LEU A 133 -4.47 -5.45 -0.21
CA LEU A 133 -4.41 -4.03 -0.56
C LEU A 133 -4.45 -3.81 -2.08
N PHE A 134 -3.97 -4.78 -2.86
CA PHE A 134 -3.82 -4.66 -4.31
C PHE A 134 -4.77 -5.57 -5.08
N ASN A 135 -5.67 -6.27 -4.39
CA ASN A 135 -6.64 -7.19 -4.98
C ASN A 135 -6.01 -8.29 -5.88
N ILE A 136 -4.77 -8.71 -5.59
CA ILE A 136 -4.02 -9.66 -6.42
C ILE A 136 -4.39 -11.10 -6.06
N GLN A 137 -4.76 -11.90 -7.06
CA GLN A 137 -4.98 -13.33 -6.86
C GLN A 137 -3.65 -14.11 -6.76
N LYS A 138 -3.67 -15.24 -6.07
CA LYS A 138 -2.47 -16.08 -5.88
C LYS A 138 -1.90 -16.63 -7.21
N GLN A 139 -2.71 -16.66 -8.27
CA GLN A 139 -2.33 -17.17 -9.59
C GLN A 139 -1.66 -16.10 -10.44
N GLU A 140 -2.23 -14.88 -10.45
CA GLU A 140 -1.67 -13.65 -11.05
C GLU A 140 -0.32 -13.26 -10.45
N LEU A 141 -0.03 -13.78 -9.26
CA LEU A 141 1.22 -13.60 -8.54
C LEU A 141 2.44 -14.00 -9.38
N LYS A 142 2.45 -15.19 -9.98
CA LYS A 142 3.63 -15.64 -10.76
C LYS A 142 3.94 -14.69 -11.91
N ASP A 143 2.89 -14.22 -12.58
CA ASP A 143 3.01 -13.36 -13.75
C ASP A 143 3.50 -11.97 -13.33
N LEU A 144 2.92 -11.40 -12.26
CA LEU A 144 3.35 -10.12 -11.70
C LEU A 144 4.81 -10.16 -11.21
N PHE A 145 5.24 -11.25 -10.56
CA PHE A 145 6.61 -11.42 -10.12
C PHE A 145 7.59 -11.54 -11.30
N CYS A 146 7.21 -12.22 -12.39
CA CYS A 146 7.99 -12.26 -13.62
C CYS A 146 8.10 -10.88 -14.28
N ASP A 147 7.05 -10.08 -14.25
CA ASP A 147 7.05 -8.73 -14.82
C ASP A 147 7.93 -7.73 -14.05
N PHE A 148 8.15 -7.99 -12.75
CA PHE A 148 9.06 -7.20 -11.90
C PHE A 148 10.49 -7.76 -11.84
N ASP A 149 10.76 -8.99 -12.29
CA ASP A 149 12.11 -9.59 -12.37
C ASP A 149 12.88 -9.02 -13.57
N ILE A 150 13.37 -7.77 -13.44
CA ILE A 150 14.14 -7.07 -14.47
C ILE A 150 15.56 -7.68 -14.62
N THR A 151 16.09 -8.30 -13.57
CA THR A 151 17.43 -8.90 -13.52
C THR A 151 17.52 -10.23 -14.26
N GLY A 152 16.41 -10.95 -14.41
CA GLY A 152 16.36 -12.24 -15.12
C GLY A 152 17.18 -13.33 -14.42
N ASP A 153 17.54 -13.10 -13.15
CA ASP A 153 18.33 -14.00 -12.32
C ASP A 153 17.48 -15.15 -11.77
N HIS A 154 16.17 -15.15 -12.05
CA HIS A 154 15.24 -16.26 -11.80
C HIS A 154 15.59 -16.98 -10.51
N VAL A 155 15.64 -16.23 -9.39
CA VAL A 155 16.08 -16.79 -8.12
C VAL A 155 15.20 -18.02 -7.84
N ARG A 156 15.88 -19.16 -7.90
CA ARG A 156 15.36 -20.48 -8.28
C ARG A 156 13.94 -20.79 -7.81
N ILE A 157 13.06 -21.03 -8.78
CA ILE A 157 11.79 -21.73 -8.57
C ILE A 157 12.12 -23.19 -8.20
N ASP A 158 12.06 -23.54 -6.92
CA ASP A 158 12.05 -24.95 -6.52
C ASP A 158 10.67 -25.54 -6.86
N PRO A 159 10.56 -26.55 -7.75
CA PRO A 159 9.28 -27.14 -8.11
C PRO A 159 8.52 -27.78 -6.93
N LYS A 160 9.19 -27.99 -5.78
CA LYS A 160 8.59 -28.57 -4.56
C LYS A 160 8.12 -27.52 -3.54
N CYS A 161 8.53 -26.27 -3.67
CA CYS A 161 8.12 -25.17 -2.80
C CYS A 161 7.67 -23.99 -3.66
N GLY A 162 6.35 -23.76 -3.76
CA GLY A 162 5.76 -22.71 -4.58
C GLY A 162 6.07 -21.27 -4.12
N ASN A 163 7.34 -20.88 -4.14
CA ASN A 163 7.88 -19.61 -3.68
C ASN A 163 8.31 -18.77 -4.89
N CYS A 164 7.88 -17.50 -4.92
CA CYS A 164 8.33 -16.48 -5.87
C CYS A 164 9.20 -15.46 -5.11
N VAL A 165 10.29 -15.04 -5.74
CA VAL A 165 11.28 -14.08 -5.23
C VAL A 165 11.56 -13.16 -6.42
N ALA A 166 11.25 -11.86 -6.32
CA ALA A 166 11.62 -10.87 -7.34
C ALA A 166 12.68 -9.93 -6.77
N SER A 167 13.71 -9.66 -7.58
CA SER A 167 14.71 -8.62 -7.39
C SER A 167 14.50 -7.58 -8.50
N LEU A 168 14.54 -6.28 -8.16
CA LEU A 168 14.22 -5.20 -9.10
C LEU A 168 15.44 -4.39 -9.57
N PHE A 169 16.68 -4.74 -9.22
CA PHE A 169 17.87 -3.96 -9.59
C PHE A 169 19.11 -4.82 -9.86
N PRO A 170 20.01 -4.42 -10.80
CA PRO A 170 21.31 -5.07 -11.03
C PRO A 170 22.30 -4.89 -9.87
#